data_AF-A0A1F9MEU1-F1
#
_entry.id   AF-A0A1F9MEU1-F1
#
_cell.length_a   1.000
_cell.length_b   1.000
_cell.length_c   1.000
_cell.angle_alpha   90.00
_cell.angle_beta   90.00
_cell.angle_gamma   90.00
#
_symmetry.space_group_name_H-M   'P 1'
#
loop_
_entity.id
_entity.type
_entity.pdbx_description
1 polymer ?
#
loop_
_entity_poly.entity_id
_entity_poly.type
_entity_poly.pdbx_seq_one_letter_code
_entity_poly.pdbx_strand_id
1 'polypeptide(L)'
;MPSCWFLELSATLQRIPLCLVCLSILGCQQILVAHNPDETAGSSDQAGAFPQASPTMTDPDGVSPPGSEQLPAGTNPLDPAGPPSPGTTKGLFNEALEERYLLHANATLALALEPEEGSIGPLEYKLLSPQHPEVQLLPGNLLVFEPGYADIGTTLEFQVAATAGGASATKNLQVEILDPYEGMLRIEGLEYPFFIDPYEAVVSYTPDCAPDTFYGQETDDYHIGFPNEVGGAEGGPPTEYQDLLYACSLPAVLPSRFITFLQARTACDNVGKRLCTRQEFLYACRETENKLCNWRNGAPQKTGAASGCQSIFGVYDLSGNLKEWIDQLICEPESENDPCLEQCRLHFGAWWCEDPIRLALLRSHAPIGVGFDQAGGFFEMNGSRYAACTATEPQVADDARPSTGFRCCKSAPKAEETQPPVTQLPSDCTESLDDPLCTWCALHAPPGLRQACLSCYRGPDLKGDNKKVRWIGNECICVNGYAPADGCVRSEAFTTYCAPFRSQNHGECERCQEHCGPGTTWTDADSGVCRNSKGQSIKSWDNCQPCEGICIWQAGDDPN
;
A
#
# COMPACT_ATOMS: atom_id res chain seq x y z
N MET A 1 -4.36 -29.74 77.69
CA MET A 1 -5.61 -28.96 77.54
C MET A 1 -5.38 -27.59 78.17
N PRO A 2 -5.85 -26.48 77.58
CA PRO A 2 -6.31 -26.21 76.19
C PRO A 2 -5.31 -25.24 75.48
N SER A 3 -5.30 -24.95 74.19
CA SER A 3 -6.10 -25.33 73.02
C SER A 3 -5.28 -24.92 71.78
N CYS A 4 -5.22 -25.81 70.79
CA CYS A 4 -4.67 -25.58 69.46
C CYS A 4 -5.53 -24.60 68.66
N TRP A 5 -4.90 -23.77 67.83
CA TRP A 5 -5.38 -23.45 66.49
C TRP A 5 -4.20 -23.60 65.53
N PHE A 6 -4.36 -24.47 64.53
CA PHE A 6 -3.46 -24.70 63.42
C PHE A 6 -3.86 -23.76 62.28
N LEU A 7 -2.87 -23.18 61.59
CA LEU A 7 -2.97 -22.91 60.17
C LEU A 7 -1.57 -23.04 59.56
N GLU A 8 -1.48 -24.03 58.67
CA GLU A 8 -0.29 -24.46 57.94
C GLU A 8 0.14 -23.40 56.92
N LEU A 9 1.44 -23.19 56.78
CA LEU A 9 2.06 -22.85 55.50
C LEU A 9 3.49 -23.42 55.51
N SER A 10 3.67 -24.40 54.64
CA SER A 10 4.86 -25.21 54.42
C SER A 10 6.00 -24.41 53.78
N ALA A 11 7.22 -24.72 54.26
CA ALA A 11 8.52 -24.41 53.67
C ALA A 11 8.58 -24.77 52.17
N THR A 12 9.41 -24.14 51.32
CA THR A 12 10.87 -24.39 51.28
C THR A 12 11.57 -23.34 50.40
N LEU A 13 12.53 -22.60 50.96
CA LEU A 13 13.42 -21.64 50.29
C LEU A 13 14.81 -22.26 50.12
N GLN A 14 15.32 -22.31 48.88
CA GLN A 14 16.67 -22.76 48.55
C GLN A 14 17.62 -21.55 48.37
N ARG A 15 18.57 -21.47 49.30
CA ARG A 15 19.99 -21.05 49.22
C ARG A 15 20.40 -19.94 48.24
N ILE A 16 20.76 -18.78 48.80
CA ILE A 16 21.71 -17.79 48.26
C ILE A 16 22.93 -17.75 49.21
N PRO A 17 24.18 -17.83 48.73
CA PRO A 17 25.35 -17.54 49.57
C PRO A 17 25.77 -16.08 49.45
N LEU A 18 25.74 -15.38 50.59
CA LEU A 18 26.38 -14.10 50.85
C LEU A 18 27.79 -14.35 51.41
N CYS A 19 28.81 -13.67 50.89
CA CYS A 19 30.10 -13.49 51.58
C CYS A 19 30.64 -12.06 51.33
N LEU A 20 30.68 -11.28 52.42
CA LEU A 20 31.66 -10.26 52.86
C LEU A 20 32.31 -9.35 51.81
N VAL A 21 32.02 -8.04 51.75
CA VAL A 21 32.48 -6.94 52.63
C VAL A 21 34.00 -6.87 52.82
N CYS A 22 34.64 -5.89 52.15
CA CYS A 22 35.74 -5.10 52.72
C CYS A 22 35.90 -3.76 51.97
N LEU A 23 36.07 -2.69 52.76
CA LEU A 23 36.28 -1.29 52.38
C LEU A 23 37.63 -1.03 51.70
N SER A 24 37.67 -0.08 50.76
CA SER A 24 38.67 1.01 50.79
C SER A 24 38.30 2.18 49.87
N ILE A 25 38.72 3.36 50.33
CA ILE A 25 38.36 4.73 49.98
C ILE A 25 39.46 5.37 49.09
N LEU A 26 39.10 6.46 48.39
CA LEU A 26 39.92 7.55 47.78
C LEU A 26 40.39 7.43 46.32
N GLY A 27 40.06 8.47 45.54
CA GLY A 27 40.76 8.81 44.28
C GLY A 27 40.02 9.76 43.33
N CYS A 28 39.86 11.04 43.69
CA CYS A 28 39.54 12.13 42.75
C CYS A 28 40.64 12.30 41.70
N GLN A 29 40.30 12.50 40.42
CA GLN A 29 40.93 13.54 39.59
C GLN A 29 39.94 14.04 38.51
N GLN A 30 39.72 15.35 38.53
CA GLN A 30 39.13 16.16 37.47
C GLN A 30 40.19 16.45 36.41
N ILE A 31 39.82 16.46 35.13
CA ILE A 31 40.54 17.25 34.10
C ILE A 31 39.50 18.09 33.36
N LEU A 32 39.75 19.40 33.40
CA LEU A 32 39.05 20.47 32.71
C LEU A 32 39.16 20.35 31.18
N VAL A 33 38.08 20.65 30.47
CA VAL A 33 38.12 21.08 29.08
C VAL A 33 37.61 22.53 29.03
N ALA A 34 38.50 23.45 28.66
CA ALA A 34 38.19 24.85 28.41
C ALA A 34 37.87 25.06 26.92
N HIS A 35 37.04 26.05 26.66
CA HIS A 35 36.51 26.44 25.35
C HIS A 35 37.19 27.74 24.85
N ASN A 36 37.12 27.93 23.52
CA ASN A 36 37.17 29.19 22.75
C ASN A 36 38.53 29.82 22.33
N PRO A 37 38.58 30.69 21.30
CA PRO A 37 38.22 30.49 19.88
C PRO A 37 39.22 31.18 18.88
N ASP A 38 38.86 31.16 17.60
CA ASP A 38 39.21 32.10 16.50
C ASP A 38 40.44 31.92 15.58
N GLU A 39 40.15 32.36 14.34
CA GLU A 39 40.75 32.25 13.01
C GLU A 39 42.16 32.81 12.82
N THR A 40 42.94 32.26 11.87
CA THR A 40 43.26 32.91 10.56
C THR A 40 44.36 32.16 9.76
N ALA A 41 44.09 32.02 8.45
CA ALA A 41 44.96 31.95 7.27
C ALA A 41 46.38 31.33 7.30
N GLY A 42 46.64 30.42 6.33
CA GLY A 42 48.00 30.12 5.86
C GLY A 42 48.09 28.93 4.90
N SER A 43 48.28 29.19 3.61
CA SER A 43 48.62 28.18 2.58
C SER A 43 50.01 27.57 2.81
N SER A 44 50.19 26.29 2.50
CA SER A 44 51.31 25.82 1.67
C SER A 44 51.17 24.33 1.33
N ASP A 45 51.57 24.02 0.10
CA ASP A 45 51.76 22.69 -0.46
C ASP A 45 52.60 21.77 0.44
N GLN A 46 52.21 20.49 0.51
CA GLN A 46 53.18 19.40 0.34
C GLN A 46 52.49 18.07 0.06
N ALA A 47 52.91 17.47 -1.05
CA ALA A 47 52.54 16.15 -1.51
C ALA A 47 52.98 15.06 -0.51
N GLY A 48 52.04 14.22 -0.11
CA GLY A 48 52.28 13.01 0.68
C GLY A 48 51.77 11.79 -0.09
N ALA A 49 52.71 11.00 -0.60
CA ALA A 49 52.47 9.74 -1.28
C ALA A 49 51.91 8.66 -0.32
N PHE A 50 50.90 7.92 -0.76
CA PHE A 50 50.50 6.63 -0.18
C PHE A 50 50.68 5.52 -1.23
N PRO A 51 51.20 4.34 -0.86
CA PRO A 51 51.49 3.27 -1.80
C PRO A 51 50.25 2.42 -2.11
N GLN A 52 50.02 2.16 -3.39
CA GLN A 52 49.15 1.09 -3.86
C GLN A 52 49.86 -0.26 -3.69
N ALA A 53 49.23 -1.19 -2.98
CA ALA A 53 49.62 -2.58 -2.95
C ALA A 53 48.83 -3.36 -4.02
N SER A 54 49.53 -3.88 -5.02
CA SER A 54 49.03 -4.92 -5.93
C SER A 54 49.50 -6.29 -5.41
N PRO A 55 48.68 -7.35 -5.43
CA PRO A 55 49.17 -8.70 -5.22
C PRO A 55 49.56 -9.33 -6.55
N THR A 56 50.85 -9.64 -6.69
CA THR A 56 51.42 -10.62 -7.62
C THR A 56 51.12 -12.03 -7.11
N MET A 57 50.31 -12.81 -7.84
CA MET A 57 50.34 -14.27 -7.73
C MET A 57 51.33 -14.82 -8.76
N THR A 58 52.25 -15.64 -8.25
CA THR A 58 53.22 -16.41 -9.00
C THR A 58 52.66 -17.82 -9.22
N ASP A 59 52.78 -18.28 -10.45
CA ASP A 59 52.48 -19.64 -10.91
C ASP A 59 53.71 -20.53 -10.70
N PRO A 60 53.55 -21.81 -10.33
CA PRO A 60 54.41 -22.81 -10.93
C PRO A 60 53.68 -24.08 -11.41
N ASP A 61 54.11 -24.51 -12.59
CA ASP A 61 54.28 -25.90 -13.07
C ASP A 61 53.05 -26.77 -13.36
N GLY A 62 52.55 -26.61 -14.59
CA GLY A 62 52.70 -27.59 -15.69
C GLY A 62 52.54 -29.10 -15.41
N VAL A 63 51.38 -29.65 -15.79
CA VAL A 63 51.22 -31.04 -16.27
C VAL A 63 50.11 -31.08 -17.34
N SER A 64 50.46 -31.38 -18.60
CA SER A 64 49.50 -31.74 -19.66
C SER A 64 48.92 -33.14 -19.45
N PRO A 65 47.69 -33.44 -19.93
CA PRO A 65 47.56 -34.49 -20.96
C PRO A 65 46.39 -34.18 -21.95
N PRO A 66 45.88 -35.11 -22.79
CA PRO A 66 45.99 -34.96 -24.25
C PRO A 66 44.62 -34.97 -24.99
N GLY A 67 44.66 -34.74 -26.30
CA GLY A 67 43.67 -35.29 -27.23
C GLY A 67 42.57 -34.33 -27.69
N SER A 68 42.88 -33.48 -28.66
CA SER A 68 41.88 -32.84 -29.51
C SER A 68 41.35 -33.84 -30.53
N GLU A 69 40.13 -34.30 -30.34
CA GLU A 69 39.39 -35.11 -31.32
C GLU A 69 38.91 -34.20 -32.46
N GLN A 70 39.29 -34.56 -33.68
CA GLN A 70 38.92 -33.90 -34.92
C GLN A 70 37.45 -34.16 -35.26
N LEU A 71 36.66 -33.10 -35.41
CA LEU A 71 35.37 -33.17 -36.10
C LEU A 71 35.58 -33.02 -37.62
N PRO A 72 34.91 -33.84 -38.46
CA PRO A 72 35.14 -33.84 -39.89
C PRO A 72 34.44 -32.67 -40.59
N ALA A 73 35.15 -32.11 -41.57
CA ALA A 73 34.63 -31.13 -42.51
C ALA A 73 33.80 -31.80 -43.61
N GLY A 74 32.64 -31.20 -43.90
CA GLY A 74 32.09 -31.10 -45.24
C GLY A 74 30.81 -31.87 -45.53
N THR A 75 29.72 -31.14 -45.84
CA THR A 75 28.98 -31.28 -47.12
C THR A 75 28.12 -30.04 -47.41
N ASN A 76 28.39 -29.43 -48.57
CA ASN A 76 27.59 -28.62 -49.50
C ASN A 76 26.81 -27.35 -49.07
N PRO A 77 26.91 -26.25 -49.85
CA PRO A 77 26.04 -25.09 -49.73
C PRO A 77 24.62 -25.43 -50.20
N LEU A 78 23.62 -25.06 -49.40
CA LEU A 78 22.22 -25.09 -49.77
C LEU A 78 21.94 -24.07 -50.88
N ASP A 79 21.25 -24.50 -51.93
CA ASP A 79 20.73 -23.65 -52.99
C ASP A 79 19.85 -22.52 -52.43
N PRO A 80 19.86 -21.32 -53.03
CA PRO A 80 18.94 -20.25 -52.65
C PRO A 80 17.50 -20.69 -52.94
N ALA A 81 16.67 -20.67 -51.90
CA ALA A 81 15.24 -20.92 -52.01
C ALA A 81 14.63 -20.03 -53.11
N GLY A 82 13.99 -20.65 -54.10
CA GLY A 82 13.23 -19.95 -55.12
C GLY A 82 12.08 -19.14 -54.51
N PRO A 83 11.60 -18.09 -55.20
CA PRO A 83 10.51 -17.25 -54.71
C PRO A 83 9.26 -18.10 -54.41
N PRO A 84 8.55 -17.83 -53.29
CA PRO A 84 7.34 -18.56 -52.96
C PRO A 84 6.29 -18.43 -54.06
N SER A 85 5.58 -19.52 -54.32
CA SER A 85 4.52 -19.56 -55.33
C SER A 85 3.41 -18.55 -54.96
N PRO A 86 2.95 -17.70 -55.89
CA PRO A 86 1.86 -16.77 -55.63
C PRO A 86 0.55 -17.57 -55.56
N GLY A 87 0.03 -17.80 -54.34
CA GLY A 87 -1.25 -18.49 -54.20
C GLY A 87 -1.68 -18.93 -52.80
N THR A 88 -0.81 -18.90 -51.79
CA THR A 88 -1.22 -19.26 -50.43
C THR A 88 -1.74 -18.02 -49.71
N THR A 89 -3.07 -17.90 -49.59
CA THR A 89 -3.69 -16.94 -48.67
C THR A 89 -3.26 -17.31 -47.25
N LYS A 90 -2.45 -16.47 -46.60
CA LYS A 90 -2.21 -16.56 -45.15
C LYS A 90 -3.55 -16.50 -44.42
N GLY A 91 -3.68 -17.28 -43.34
CA GLY A 91 -4.86 -17.26 -42.48
C GLY A 91 -5.05 -15.88 -41.84
N LEU A 92 -6.26 -15.59 -41.36
CA LEU A 92 -6.49 -14.37 -40.55
C LEU A 92 -5.97 -14.54 -39.10
N PHE A 93 -5.65 -15.77 -38.70
CA PHE A 93 -4.97 -16.14 -37.47
C PHE A 93 -3.88 -17.17 -37.81
N ASN A 94 -2.75 -17.14 -37.08
CA ASN A 94 -1.71 -18.16 -37.22
C ASN A 94 -2.37 -19.52 -36.96
N GLU A 95 -1.98 -20.57 -37.69
CA GLU A 95 -2.61 -21.90 -37.63
C GLU A 95 -2.98 -22.29 -36.18
N ALA A 96 -4.27 -22.58 -35.99
CA ALA A 96 -4.99 -22.64 -34.72
C ALA A 96 -4.34 -23.54 -33.64
N LEU A 97 -3.36 -22.99 -32.93
CA LEU A 97 -2.98 -23.51 -31.63
C LEU A 97 -4.09 -23.11 -30.65
N GLU A 98 -4.68 -24.10 -30.00
CA GLU A 98 -5.49 -23.88 -28.80
C GLU A 98 -4.60 -23.18 -27.78
N GLU A 99 -4.88 -21.91 -27.52
CA GLU A 99 -4.20 -21.18 -26.46
C GLU A 99 -4.95 -21.43 -25.17
N ARG A 100 -4.20 -22.00 -24.21
CA ARG A 100 -4.66 -22.21 -22.84
C ARG A 100 -4.08 -21.12 -21.96
N TYR A 101 -4.94 -20.47 -21.21
CA TYR A 101 -4.62 -19.48 -20.21
C TYR A 101 -5.00 -20.00 -18.84
N LEU A 102 -4.19 -19.71 -17.83
CA LEU A 102 -4.58 -19.84 -16.44
C LEU A 102 -4.83 -18.44 -15.90
N LEU A 103 -5.93 -18.26 -15.18
CA LEU A 103 -6.35 -16.97 -14.66
C LEU A 103 -6.95 -17.17 -13.26
N HIS A 104 -6.51 -16.40 -12.27
CA HIS A 104 -7.13 -16.48 -10.95
C HIS A 104 -8.50 -15.79 -10.94
N ALA A 105 -9.43 -16.27 -10.11
CA ALA A 105 -10.70 -15.58 -9.90
C ALA A 105 -10.47 -14.14 -9.41
N ASN A 106 -11.23 -13.19 -9.94
CA ASN A 106 -11.08 -11.74 -9.80
C ASN A 106 -9.76 -11.14 -10.33
N ALA A 107 -8.96 -11.89 -11.10
CA ALA A 107 -7.90 -11.31 -11.91
C ALA A 107 -8.47 -10.90 -13.27
N THR A 108 -7.95 -9.82 -13.86
CA THR A 108 -8.38 -9.38 -15.19
C THR A 108 -7.47 -9.95 -16.27
N LEU A 109 -8.04 -10.66 -17.22
CA LEU A 109 -7.40 -11.03 -18.47
C LEU A 109 -7.75 -9.99 -19.54
N ALA A 110 -6.72 -9.31 -20.07
CA ALA A 110 -6.85 -8.36 -21.16
C ALA A 110 -6.00 -8.85 -22.35
N LEU A 111 -6.66 -9.32 -23.41
CA LEU A 111 -6.00 -9.86 -24.60
C LEU A 111 -6.22 -8.94 -25.79
N ALA A 112 -5.15 -8.32 -26.27
CA ALA A 112 -5.17 -7.62 -27.55
C ALA A 112 -5.29 -8.64 -28.69
N LEU A 113 -6.35 -8.52 -29.49
CA LEU A 113 -6.54 -9.37 -30.66
C LEU A 113 -5.91 -8.68 -31.85
N GLU A 114 -4.69 -9.10 -32.19
CA GLU A 114 -3.98 -8.49 -33.31
C GLU A 114 -4.37 -9.11 -34.66
N PRO A 115 -4.46 -8.29 -35.72
CA PRO A 115 -4.48 -8.79 -37.09
C PRO A 115 -3.17 -9.51 -37.42
N GLU A 116 -3.21 -10.59 -38.19
CA GLU A 116 -1.99 -11.04 -38.87
C GLU A 116 -1.45 -9.93 -39.81
N GLU A 117 -0.12 -9.75 -39.80
CA GLU A 117 0.58 -8.92 -40.77
C GLU A 117 0.21 -9.34 -42.21
N GLY A 118 -0.49 -8.45 -42.91
CA GLY A 118 -0.95 -8.68 -44.29
C GLY A 118 -2.47 -8.72 -44.46
N SER A 119 -3.24 -8.54 -43.38
CA SER A 119 -4.71 -8.39 -43.45
C SER A 119 -5.10 -7.14 -44.26
N ILE A 120 -5.67 -7.32 -45.47
CA ILE A 120 -6.09 -6.21 -46.33
C ILE A 120 -7.52 -5.79 -45.95
N GLY A 121 -7.66 -4.96 -44.92
CA GLY A 121 -8.92 -4.29 -44.57
C GLY A 121 -9.17 -4.17 -43.06
N PRO A 122 -10.17 -3.37 -42.65
CA PRO A 122 -10.60 -3.31 -41.26
C PRO A 122 -11.13 -4.69 -40.83
N LEU A 123 -10.62 -5.22 -39.73
CA LEU A 123 -11.14 -6.45 -39.11
C LEU A 123 -12.33 -6.12 -38.21
N GLU A 124 -13.39 -6.90 -38.33
CA GLU A 124 -14.51 -6.91 -37.39
C GLU A 124 -14.45 -8.18 -36.55
N TYR A 125 -14.34 -8.00 -35.23
CA TYR A 125 -14.26 -9.09 -34.26
C TYR A 125 -15.62 -9.34 -33.60
N LYS A 126 -15.98 -10.62 -33.41
CA LYS A 126 -17.25 -11.03 -32.80
C LYS A 126 -17.05 -12.25 -31.91
N LEU A 127 -17.58 -12.19 -30.69
CA LEU A 127 -17.67 -13.33 -29.78
C LEU A 127 -18.76 -14.31 -30.26
N LEU A 128 -18.40 -15.59 -30.43
CA LEU A 128 -19.29 -16.63 -30.99
C LEU A 128 -19.85 -17.61 -29.93
N SER A 129 -19.07 -17.97 -28.90
CA SER A 129 -19.45 -18.92 -27.82
C SER A 129 -20.20 -18.21 -26.68
N PRO A 130 -20.97 -18.91 -25.81
CA PRO A 130 -22.00 -18.26 -25.01
C PRO A 130 -21.41 -17.13 -24.18
N GLN A 131 -22.13 -16.01 -24.17
CA GLN A 131 -21.76 -14.81 -23.44
C GLN A 131 -21.71 -15.15 -21.95
N HIS A 132 -20.55 -15.54 -21.44
CA HIS A 132 -20.27 -15.31 -20.03
C HIS A 132 -20.44 -13.80 -19.85
N PRO A 133 -21.32 -13.33 -18.96
CA PRO A 133 -21.69 -11.91 -18.88
C PRO A 133 -20.48 -11.01 -18.61
N GLU A 134 -19.39 -11.58 -18.11
CA GLU A 134 -18.14 -10.90 -17.76
C GLU A 134 -17.15 -10.79 -18.92
N VAL A 135 -17.38 -11.46 -20.06
CA VAL A 135 -16.50 -11.35 -21.24
C VAL A 135 -16.96 -10.17 -22.09
N GLN A 136 -16.09 -9.18 -22.23
CA GLN A 136 -16.33 -7.96 -23.00
C GLN A 136 -15.30 -7.82 -24.12
N LEU A 137 -15.76 -7.41 -25.29
CA LEU A 137 -14.88 -6.99 -26.38
C LEU A 137 -14.92 -5.46 -26.47
N LEU A 138 -13.86 -4.81 -25.99
CA LEU A 138 -13.75 -3.37 -25.95
C LEU A 138 -13.25 -2.82 -27.31
N PRO A 139 -13.44 -1.50 -27.58
CA PRO A 139 -12.85 -0.85 -28.74
C PRO A 139 -11.33 -1.07 -28.81
N GLY A 140 -10.79 -1.22 -30.02
CA GLY A 140 -9.37 -1.57 -30.21
C GLY A 140 -9.10 -3.07 -30.19
N ASN A 141 -10.14 -3.91 -30.31
CA ASN A 141 -10.05 -5.37 -30.35
C ASN A 141 -9.46 -5.97 -29.06
N LEU A 142 -9.75 -5.34 -27.93
CA LEU A 142 -9.29 -5.79 -26.63
C LEU A 142 -10.35 -6.67 -25.98
N LEU A 143 -10.08 -7.96 -25.87
CA LEU A 143 -10.92 -8.89 -25.10
C LEU A 143 -10.58 -8.74 -23.62
N VAL A 144 -11.57 -8.37 -22.81
CA VAL A 144 -11.45 -8.25 -21.35
C VAL A 144 -12.34 -9.29 -20.69
N PHE A 145 -11.78 -10.03 -19.75
CA PHE A 145 -12.48 -11.04 -18.97
C PHE A 145 -12.03 -11.00 -17.51
N GLU A 146 -12.98 -10.97 -16.58
CA GLU A 146 -12.72 -11.01 -15.14
C GLU A 146 -13.65 -12.06 -14.50
N PRO A 147 -13.18 -13.32 -14.32
CA PRO A 147 -13.98 -14.41 -13.75
C PRO A 147 -14.38 -14.15 -12.30
N GLY A 148 -15.60 -14.53 -11.94
CA GLY A 148 -16.05 -14.55 -10.55
C GLY A 148 -15.57 -15.78 -9.76
N TYR A 149 -15.81 -15.79 -8.45
CA TYR A 149 -15.51 -16.94 -7.59
C TYR A 149 -16.33 -18.19 -7.91
N ALA A 150 -17.48 -18.04 -8.58
CA ALA A 150 -18.30 -19.17 -8.99
C ALA A 150 -17.63 -20.03 -10.07
N ASP A 151 -16.63 -19.48 -10.75
CA ASP A 151 -15.94 -20.13 -11.87
C ASP A 151 -14.67 -20.88 -11.44
N ILE A 152 -14.26 -20.82 -10.16
CA ILE A 152 -13.07 -21.51 -9.65
C ILE A 152 -13.10 -23.01 -9.97
N GLY A 153 -12.00 -23.52 -10.51
CA GLY A 153 -11.83 -24.92 -10.89
C GLY A 153 -12.57 -25.30 -12.19
N THR A 154 -13.13 -24.32 -12.90
CA THR A 154 -13.72 -24.53 -14.22
C THR A 154 -12.75 -24.16 -15.33
N THR A 155 -12.97 -24.73 -16.51
CA THR A 155 -12.34 -24.30 -17.76
C THR A 155 -13.41 -23.67 -18.64
N LEU A 156 -13.24 -22.40 -18.96
CA LEU A 156 -14.15 -21.64 -19.82
C LEU A 156 -13.60 -21.64 -21.24
N GLU A 157 -14.47 -21.90 -22.22
CA GLU A 157 -14.11 -21.93 -23.63
C GLU A 157 -14.81 -20.81 -24.39
N PHE A 158 -14.02 -19.92 -24.99
CA PHE A 158 -14.53 -18.80 -25.78
C PHE A 158 -14.06 -18.93 -27.22
N GLN A 159 -14.92 -18.49 -28.14
CA GLN A 159 -14.59 -18.44 -29.56
C GLN A 159 -14.68 -16.99 -30.03
N VAL A 160 -13.60 -16.47 -30.59
CA VAL A 160 -13.56 -15.14 -31.17
C VAL A 160 -13.41 -15.28 -32.68
N ALA A 161 -14.37 -14.74 -33.43
CA ALA A 161 -14.25 -14.65 -34.87
C ALA A 161 -13.71 -13.28 -35.30
N ALA A 162 -12.81 -13.27 -36.27
CA ALA A 162 -12.37 -12.07 -36.97
C ALA A 162 -12.78 -12.17 -38.44
N THR A 163 -13.34 -11.09 -38.99
CA THR A 163 -13.80 -11.03 -40.38
C THR A 163 -13.19 -9.84 -41.12
N ALA A 164 -12.66 -10.07 -42.32
CA ALA A 164 -12.18 -9.03 -43.23
C ALA A 164 -12.39 -9.44 -44.69
N GLY A 165 -12.96 -8.54 -45.51
CA GLY A 165 -13.06 -8.74 -46.96
C GLY A 165 -13.82 -10.01 -47.40
N GLY A 166 -14.72 -10.53 -46.56
CA GLY A 166 -15.45 -11.79 -46.81
C GLY A 166 -14.74 -13.06 -46.35
N ALA A 167 -13.49 -12.96 -45.88
CA ALA A 167 -12.82 -14.01 -45.14
C ALA A 167 -13.20 -13.94 -43.65
N SER A 168 -13.28 -15.10 -43.01
CA SER A 168 -13.53 -15.26 -41.57
C SER A 168 -12.54 -16.27 -41.01
N ALA A 169 -12.00 -15.99 -39.83
CA ALA A 169 -11.31 -16.99 -39.03
C ALA A 169 -11.82 -16.97 -37.59
N THR A 170 -11.57 -18.05 -36.86
CA THR A 170 -12.00 -18.21 -35.48
C THR A 170 -10.82 -18.65 -34.64
N LYS A 171 -10.66 -18.03 -33.47
CA LYS A 171 -9.70 -18.41 -32.44
C LYS A 171 -10.47 -18.98 -31.25
N ASN A 172 -10.07 -20.16 -30.80
CA ASN A 172 -10.59 -20.79 -29.59
C ASN A 172 -9.64 -20.45 -28.43
N LEU A 173 -10.19 -19.94 -27.34
CA LEU A 173 -9.47 -19.61 -26.12
C LEU A 173 -10.01 -20.51 -25.01
N GLN A 174 -9.12 -21.18 -24.29
CA GLN A 174 -9.45 -21.93 -23.07
C GLN A 174 -8.85 -21.20 -21.88
N VAL A 175 -9.66 -20.87 -20.88
CA VAL A 175 -9.22 -20.21 -19.66
C VAL A 175 -9.58 -21.08 -18.46
N GLU A 176 -8.58 -21.62 -17.78
CA GLU A 176 -8.75 -22.34 -16.51
C GLU A 176 -8.70 -21.35 -15.35
N ILE A 177 -9.71 -21.42 -14.47
CA ILE A 177 -9.89 -20.46 -13.38
C ILE A 177 -9.30 -21.01 -12.09
N LEU A 178 -8.26 -20.35 -11.59
CA LEU A 178 -7.54 -20.73 -10.37
C LEU A 178 -8.14 -20.06 -9.14
N ASP A 179 -8.02 -20.72 -7.98
CA ASP A 179 -8.47 -20.17 -6.70
C ASP A 179 -7.43 -19.15 -6.17
N PRO A 180 -7.77 -17.85 -6.02
CA PRO A 180 -6.84 -16.86 -5.47
C PRO A 180 -6.54 -17.08 -3.98
N TYR A 181 -7.32 -17.89 -3.26
CA TYR A 181 -7.08 -18.24 -1.85
C TYR A 181 -6.19 -19.46 -1.66
N GLU A 182 -5.84 -20.17 -2.74
CA GLU A 182 -5.01 -21.36 -2.65
C GLU A 182 -3.67 -21.05 -1.95
N GLY A 183 -3.34 -21.85 -0.93
CA GLY A 183 -2.12 -21.71 -0.15
C GLY A 183 -2.10 -20.54 0.85
N MET A 184 -3.12 -19.68 0.89
CA MET A 184 -3.17 -18.55 1.82
C MET A 184 -3.59 -18.96 3.25
N LEU A 185 -3.10 -18.23 4.24
CA LEU A 185 -3.49 -18.38 5.64
C LEU A 185 -4.64 -17.43 5.97
N ARG A 186 -5.74 -17.98 6.48
CA ARG A 186 -6.90 -17.20 6.94
C ARG A 186 -6.63 -16.62 8.32
N ILE A 187 -6.71 -15.30 8.46
CA ILE A 187 -6.51 -14.56 9.69
C ILE A 187 -7.85 -14.03 10.20
N GLU A 188 -8.18 -14.41 11.43
CA GLU A 188 -9.38 -14.00 12.14
C GLU A 188 -9.04 -12.96 13.22
N GLY A 189 -10.05 -12.21 13.66
CA GLY A 189 -9.94 -11.35 14.84
C GLY A 189 -9.68 -9.86 14.58
N LEU A 190 -9.69 -9.44 13.31
CA LEU A 190 -10.06 -8.08 12.92
C LEU A 190 -11.57 -8.01 12.66
N GLU A 191 -12.11 -6.79 12.53
CA GLU A 191 -13.53 -6.59 12.14
C GLU A 191 -13.86 -7.28 10.81
N TYR A 192 -12.88 -7.30 9.90
CA TYR A 192 -12.96 -8.00 8.63
C TYR A 192 -11.84 -9.05 8.55
N PRO A 193 -12.17 -10.35 8.48
CA PRO A 193 -11.16 -11.38 8.27
C PRO A 193 -10.52 -11.23 6.90
N PHE A 194 -9.28 -11.68 6.79
CA PHE A 194 -8.50 -11.61 5.57
C PHE A 194 -7.64 -12.87 5.42
N PHE A 195 -7.06 -13.03 4.25
CA PHE A 195 -6.11 -14.07 3.92
C PHE A 195 -4.78 -13.41 3.59
N ILE A 196 -3.69 -14.04 4.00
CA ILE A 196 -2.33 -13.58 3.74
C ILE A 196 -1.49 -14.74 3.22
N ASP A 197 -0.61 -14.44 2.27
CA ASP A 197 0.35 -15.43 1.81
C ASP A 197 1.32 -15.84 2.94
N PRO A 198 1.59 -17.15 3.14
CA PRO A 198 2.44 -17.61 4.24
C PRO A 198 3.91 -17.19 4.11
N TYR A 199 4.39 -16.91 2.90
CA TYR A 199 5.78 -16.57 2.57
C TYR A 199 5.84 -15.22 1.82
N GLU A 200 7.00 -14.57 1.86
CA GLU A 200 7.30 -13.44 0.96
C GLU A 200 7.16 -13.90 -0.49
N ALA A 201 6.65 -13.03 -1.35
CA ALA A 201 6.32 -13.38 -2.71
C ALA A 201 7.58 -13.56 -3.59
N VAL A 202 7.47 -14.48 -4.55
CA VAL A 202 8.34 -14.55 -5.72
C VAL A 202 7.52 -14.18 -6.96
N VAL A 203 8.13 -13.50 -7.92
CA VAL A 203 7.52 -13.10 -9.18
C VAL A 203 7.87 -14.13 -10.24
N SER A 204 6.85 -14.66 -10.92
CA SER A 204 6.96 -15.68 -11.97
C SER A 204 6.38 -15.16 -13.29
N TYR A 205 6.93 -15.56 -14.44
CA TYR A 205 6.25 -15.33 -15.73
C TYR A 205 5.10 -16.32 -15.99
N THR A 206 4.97 -17.38 -15.19
CA THR A 206 3.86 -18.34 -15.28
C THR A 206 2.92 -18.25 -14.09
N PRO A 207 1.60 -18.36 -14.31
CA PRO A 207 0.60 -18.31 -13.25
C PRO A 207 0.61 -19.54 -12.32
N ASP A 208 1.16 -20.66 -12.77
CA ASP A 208 1.34 -21.88 -11.96
C ASP A 208 2.62 -21.89 -11.11
N CYS A 209 3.38 -20.80 -11.13
CA CYS A 209 4.59 -20.62 -10.31
C CYS A 209 5.65 -21.71 -10.56
N ALA A 210 5.86 -22.08 -11.83
CA ALA A 210 6.81 -23.11 -12.19
C ALA A 210 8.24 -22.79 -11.68
N PRO A 211 9.02 -23.79 -11.25
CA PRO A 211 10.43 -23.55 -10.93
C PRO A 211 11.20 -22.99 -12.14
N ASP A 212 12.24 -22.19 -11.89
CA ASP A 212 13.11 -21.56 -12.91
C ASP A 212 12.48 -20.40 -13.71
N THR A 213 11.29 -19.92 -13.31
CA THR A 213 10.59 -18.80 -13.96
C THR A 213 10.67 -17.49 -13.17
N PHE A 214 11.52 -17.45 -12.15
CA PHE A 214 11.50 -16.41 -11.13
C PHE A 214 12.36 -15.20 -11.47
N TYR A 215 11.85 -14.01 -11.13
CA TYR A 215 12.51 -12.72 -11.31
C TYR A 215 12.85 -12.08 -9.97
N GLY A 216 13.74 -11.09 -10.00
CA GLY A 216 14.11 -10.25 -8.87
C GLY A 216 14.84 -10.99 -7.77
N GLN A 217 15.39 -12.19 -7.99
CA GLN A 217 15.98 -12.97 -6.89
C GLN A 217 17.38 -12.46 -6.50
N GLU A 218 18.21 -12.13 -7.48
CA GLU A 218 19.60 -11.71 -7.25
C GLU A 218 19.92 -10.33 -7.82
N THR A 219 19.21 -9.94 -8.87
CA THR A 219 19.36 -8.68 -9.59
C THR A 219 17.98 -8.14 -9.98
N ASP A 220 17.93 -6.88 -10.39
CA ASP A 220 16.77 -6.31 -11.08
C ASP A 220 16.73 -6.84 -12.53
N ASP A 221 16.10 -8.00 -12.72
CA ASP A 221 15.98 -8.70 -14.01
C ASP A 221 14.52 -8.78 -14.51
N TYR A 222 13.61 -7.98 -13.93
CA TYR A 222 12.22 -7.90 -14.35
C TYR A 222 12.11 -7.55 -15.84
N HIS A 223 11.13 -8.16 -16.52
CA HIS A 223 10.97 -7.98 -17.96
C HIS A 223 10.66 -6.51 -18.32
N ILE A 224 11.21 -6.05 -19.44
CA ILE A 224 10.92 -4.72 -19.97
C ILE A 224 9.42 -4.63 -20.31
N GLY A 225 8.72 -3.64 -19.76
CA GLY A 225 7.26 -3.52 -19.90
C GLY A 225 6.46 -4.00 -18.69
N PHE A 226 7.10 -4.66 -17.73
CA PHE A 226 6.52 -4.79 -16.39
C PHE A 226 6.49 -3.39 -15.74
N PRO A 227 5.33 -2.88 -15.30
CA PRO A 227 5.16 -1.45 -15.07
C PRO A 227 5.97 -0.95 -13.87
N ASN A 228 7.08 -0.26 -14.16
CA ASN A 228 7.92 0.39 -13.14
C ASN A 228 7.33 1.73 -12.69
N GLU A 229 6.58 2.40 -13.57
CA GLU A 229 6.03 3.74 -13.36
C GLU A 229 4.56 3.82 -13.83
N VAL A 230 3.78 4.72 -13.23
CA VAL A 230 2.42 5.00 -13.71
C VAL A 230 2.51 5.84 -14.97
N GLY A 231 1.89 5.36 -16.05
CA GLY A 231 1.90 6.09 -17.30
C GLY A 231 3.21 5.97 -18.07
N GLY A 232 4.08 5.02 -17.69
CA GLY A 232 5.22 4.54 -18.49
C GLY A 232 4.83 3.85 -19.80
N ALA A 233 3.74 4.29 -20.43
CA ALA A 233 3.79 4.53 -21.84
C ALA A 233 4.59 5.82 -22.03
N GLU A 234 5.93 5.76 -22.04
CA GLU A 234 6.71 6.83 -22.66
C GLU A 234 6.33 6.87 -24.15
N GLY A 235 5.22 7.54 -24.46
CA GLY A 235 4.70 7.85 -25.79
C GLY A 235 4.25 6.68 -26.69
N GLY A 236 4.49 5.42 -26.31
CA GLY A 236 4.04 4.26 -27.07
C GLY A 236 2.61 3.83 -26.71
N PRO A 237 1.78 3.34 -27.66
CA PRO A 237 0.68 2.44 -27.27
C PRO A 237 1.27 1.33 -26.38
N PRO A 238 0.52 0.78 -25.40
CA PRO A 238 1.01 -0.36 -24.61
C PRO A 238 1.60 -1.37 -25.58
N THR A 239 2.92 -1.51 -25.55
CA THR A 239 3.62 -2.36 -26.50
C THR A 239 3.18 -3.77 -26.16
N GLU A 240 2.30 -4.32 -27.01
CA GLU A 240 1.96 -5.71 -27.37
C GLU A 240 2.08 -6.84 -26.33
N TYR A 241 2.96 -6.74 -25.34
CA TYR A 241 3.12 -7.63 -24.21
C TYR A 241 3.28 -6.76 -22.95
N GLN A 242 2.17 -6.43 -22.28
CA GLN A 242 2.26 -6.29 -20.83
C GLN A 242 2.51 -7.71 -20.33
N ASP A 243 3.78 -8.06 -20.12
CA ASP A 243 4.12 -9.37 -19.58
C ASP A 243 3.42 -9.51 -18.22
N LEU A 244 2.43 -10.41 -18.19
CA LEU A 244 1.73 -10.75 -16.98
C LEU A 244 2.72 -11.51 -16.11
N LEU A 245 3.31 -10.82 -15.14
CA LEU A 245 4.06 -11.46 -14.08
C LEU A 245 3.15 -11.69 -12.89
N TYR A 246 3.32 -12.84 -12.23
CA TYR A 246 2.43 -13.36 -11.21
C TYR A 246 3.14 -13.44 -9.87
N ALA A 247 2.45 -13.08 -8.79
CA ALA A 247 2.96 -13.24 -7.43
C ALA A 247 2.68 -14.65 -6.89
N CYS A 248 3.74 -15.32 -6.45
CA CYS A 248 3.73 -16.70 -5.97
C CYS A 248 4.21 -16.76 -4.53
N SER A 249 3.52 -17.54 -3.68
CA SER A 249 3.92 -17.76 -2.28
C SER A 249 4.44 -19.18 -2.11
N LEU A 250 5.76 -19.35 -2.17
CA LEU A 250 6.41 -20.66 -2.18
C LEU A 250 7.39 -20.79 -1.02
N PRO A 251 7.46 -21.93 -0.31
CA PRO A 251 8.49 -22.20 0.68
C PRO A 251 9.83 -22.52 0.03
N ALA A 252 10.93 -22.24 0.73
CA ALA A 252 12.29 -22.60 0.34
C ALA A 252 12.75 -22.02 -1.02
N VAL A 253 12.16 -20.91 -1.44
CA VAL A 253 12.51 -20.13 -2.64
C VAL A 253 13.08 -18.79 -2.19
N LEU A 254 14.05 -18.23 -2.93
CA LEU A 254 14.53 -16.90 -2.62
C LEU A 254 13.43 -15.88 -3.00
N PRO A 255 12.99 -15.00 -2.09
CA PRO A 255 11.93 -14.05 -2.42
C PRO A 255 12.39 -13.05 -3.47
N SER A 256 11.44 -12.53 -4.25
CA SER A 256 11.72 -11.48 -5.20
C SER A 256 11.98 -10.16 -4.50
N ARG A 257 12.99 -9.44 -5.00
CA ARG A 257 13.49 -8.15 -4.54
C ARG A 257 13.82 -7.26 -5.73
N PHE A 258 14.27 -6.03 -5.48
CA PHE A 258 14.43 -5.01 -6.53
C PHE A 258 13.11 -4.64 -7.19
N ILE A 259 12.01 -4.71 -6.44
CA ILE A 259 10.67 -4.50 -6.98
C ILE A 259 10.12 -3.13 -6.58
N THR A 260 9.54 -2.42 -7.54
CA THR A 260 8.79 -1.18 -7.28
C THR A 260 7.44 -1.49 -6.64
N PHE A 261 6.79 -0.50 -6.03
CA PHE A 261 5.45 -0.67 -5.44
C PHE A 261 4.43 -1.10 -6.50
N LEU A 262 4.49 -0.49 -7.69
CA LEU A 262 3.55 -0.77 -8.78
C LEU A 262 3.74 -2.17 -9.33
N GLN A 263 4.99 -2.58 -9.57
CA GLN A 263 5.32 -3.95 -9.94
C GLN A 263 4.78 -4.96 -8.92
N ALA A 264 5.03 -4.74 -7.63
CA ALA A 264 4.55 -5.60 -6.55
C ALA A 264 3.01 -5.69 -6.50
N ARG A 265 2.34 -4.55 -6.61
CA ARG A 265 0.88 -4.48 -6.67
C ARG A 265 0.33 -5.22 -7.89
N THR A 266 0.86 -4.93 -9.08
CA THR A 266 0.44 -5.58 -10.33
C THR A 266 0.64 -7.10 -10.27
N ALA A 267 1.76 -7.58 -9.72
CA ALA A 267 1.98 -9.02 -9.55
C ALA A 267 0.92 -9.68 -8.65
N CYS A 268 0.51 -9.02 -7.55
CA CYS A 268 -0.58 -9.49 -6.70
C CYS A 268 -1.93 -9.43 -7.40
N ASP A 269 -2.23 -8.34 -8.11
CA ASP A 269 -3.50 -8.16 -8.82
C ASP A 269 -3.66 -9.21 -9.95
N ASN A 270 -2.57 -9.57 -10.63
CA ASN A 270 -2.54 -10.61 -11.67
C ASN A 270 -2.88 -12.02 -11.16
N VAL A 271 -2.74 -12.27 -9.86
CA VAL A 271 -3.18 -13.51 -9.20
C VAL A 271 -4.48 -13.33 -8.40
N GLY A 272 -5.22 -12.26 -8.70
CA GLY A 272 -6.49 -11.95 -8.07
C GLY A 272 -6.35 -11.59 -6.60
N LYS A 273 -5.16 -11.22 -6.12
CA LYS A 273 -4.89 -10.76 -4.75
C LYS A 273 -4.70 -9.25 -4.73
N ARG A 274 -4.10 -8.71 -3.68
CA ARG A 274 -3.66 -7.31 -3.55
C ARG A 274 -2.49 -7.24 -2.58
N LEU A 275 -1.81 -6.11 -2.48
CA LEU A 275 -0.89 -5.88 -1.36
C LEU A 275 -1.65 -5.86 -0.02
N CYS A 276 -0.96 -6.27 1.04
CA CYS A 276 -1.49 -6.22 2.40
C CYS A 276 -1.63 -4.78 2.89
N THR A 277 -2.71 -4.44 3.57
CA THR A 277 -2.82 -3.15 4.25
C THR A 277 -1.90 -3.12 5.48
N ARG A 278 -1.59 -1.93 5.98
CA ARG A 278 -0.80 -1.76 7.21
C ARG A 278 -1.41 -2.52 8.40
N GLN A 279 -2.73 -2.44 8.57
CA GLN A 279 -3.41 -3.09 9.70
C GLN A 279 -3.34 -4.62 9.61
N GLU A 280 -3.52 -5.17 8.41
CA GLU A 280 -3.40 -6.61 8.16
C GLU A 280 -1.99 -7.12 8.41
N PHE A 281 -0.97 -6.43 7.88
CA PHE A 281 0.44 -6.78 8.10
C PHE A 281 0.79 -6.78 9.59
N LEU A 282 0.47 -5.69 10.30
CA LEU A 282 0.73 -5.56 11.73
C LEU A 282 0.01 -6.62 12.56
N TYR A 283 -1.22 -6.98 12.18
CA TYR A 283 -1.98 -8.01 12.85
C TYR A 283 -1.36 -9.39 12.60
N ALA A 284 -1.07 -9.73 11.33
CA ALA A 284 -0.46 -11.00 10.95
C ALA A 284 0.94 -11.20 11.53
N CYS A 285 1.69 -10.13 11.78
CA CYS A 285 3.06 -10.19 12.32
C CYS A 285 3.12 -10.38 13.85
N ARG A 286 1.98 -10.33 14.55
CA ARG A 286 1.95 -10.43 16.01
C ARG A 286 2.69 -11.66 16.54
N GLU A 287 3.35 -11.44 17.66
CA GLU A 287 4.06 -12.48 18.42
C GLU A 287 5.19 -13.19 17.62
N THR A 288 5.66 -12.57 16.53
CA THR A 288 6.88 -13.01 15.85
C THR A 288 8.10 -12.74 16.73
N GLU A 289 8.93 -13.76 16.94
CA GLU A 289 10.13 -13.63 17.76
C GLU A 289 11.32 -13.09 16.94
N ASN A 290 11.44 -11.75 16.86
CA ASN A 290 12.43 -11.06 16.01
C ASN A 290 13.88 -11.58 16.14
N LYS A 291 14.30 -12.08 17.31
CA LYS A 291 15.67 -12.61 17.49
C LYS A 291 15.95 -13.88 16.67
N LEU A 292 14.90 -14.57 16.21
CA LEU A 292 14.97 -15.76 15.36
C LEU A 292 14.87 -15.42 13.87
N CYS A 293 14.63 -14.15 13.53
CA CYS A 293 14.42 -13.67 12.16
C CYS A 293 15.72 -13.32 11.43
N ASN A 294 15.63 -13.25 10.09
CA ASN A 294 16.76 -12.92 9.23
C ASN A 294 17.02 -11.40 9.15
N TRP A 295 17.67 -10.79 10.14
CA TRP A 295 17.90 -9.34 10.14
C TRP A 295 19.38 -8.94 10.34
N ARG A 296 20.31 -9.89 10.45
CA ARG A 296 21.77 -9.61 10.55
C ARG A 296 22.64 -10.41 9.59
N ASN A 297 22.07 -11.28 8.77
CA ASN A 297 22.88 -12.22 7.99
C ASN A 297 23.51 -11.57 6.75
N GLY A 298 23.14 -10.33 6.42
CA GLY A 298 23.74 -9.56 5.32
C GLY A 298 23.29 -10.00 3.93
N ALA A 299 22.38 -10.97 3.84
CA ALA A 299 21.79 -11.46 2.61
C ALA A 299 20.37 -11.99 2.88
N PRO A 300 19.47 -11.97 1.88
CA PRO A 300 18.18 -12.62 1.99
C PRO A 300 18.36 -14.13 2.12
N GLN A 301 17.41 -14.76 2.79
CA GLN A 301 17.30 -16.21 2.93
C GLN A 301 16.10 -16.68 2.11
N LYS A 302 16.13 -17.98 1.78
CA LYS A 302 14.96 -18.65 1.23
C LYS A 302 13.79 -18.52 2.21
N THR A 303 12.60 -18.28 1.69
CA THR A 303 11.36 -18.18 2.46
C THR A 303 11.18 -19.37 3.40
N GLY A 304 10.80 -19.10 4.64
CA GLY A 304 10.62 -20.11 5.69
C GLY A 304 11.90 -20.77 6.20
N ALA A 305 13.10 -20.36 5.75
CA ALA A 305 14.36 -20.93 6.23
C ALA A 305 14.59 -20.64 7.73
N ALA A 306 14.15 -19.48 8.20
CA ALA A 306 14.13 -19.13 9.61
C ALA A 306 12.87 -19.71 10.28
N SER A 307 12.82 -21.02 10.52
CA SER A 307 11.61 -21.70 11.01
C SER A 307 11.08 -21.17 12.35
N GLY A 308 11.90 -20.47 13.13
CA GLY A 308 11.51 -19.79 14.37
C GLY A 308 10.99 -18.36 14.17
N CYS A 309 11.18 -17.78 12.99
CA CYS A 309 10.64 -16.48 12.59
C CYS A 309 9.25 -16.66 11.97
N GLN A 310 8.33 -17.12 12.80
CA GLN A 310 6.95 -17.35 12.42
C GLN A 310 6.05 -16.58 13.39
N SER A 311 5.01 -15.95 12.87
CA SER A 311 3.97 -15.37 13.70
C SER A 311 3.07 -16.44 14.32
N ILE A 312 2.23 -16.07 15.28
CA ILE A 312 1.24 -17.00 15.86
C ILE A 312 0.22 -17.55 14.85
N PHE A 313 0.10 -16.90 13.70
CA PHE A 313 -0.81 -17.33 12.64
C PHE A 313 -0.16 -18.27 11.62
N GLY A 314 1.15 -18.49 11.77
CA GLY A 314 1.89 -19.37 10.89
C GLY A 314 2.57 -18.67 9.71
N VAL A 315 2.54 -17.34 9.67
CA VAL A 315 3.16 -16.55 8.59
C VAL A 315 4.66 -16.41 8.86
N TYR A 316 5.48 -16.69 7.86
CA TYR A 316 6.93 -16.60 7.96
C TYR A 316 7.45 -15.25 7.47
N ASP A 317 8.60 -14.84 8.01
CA ASP A 317 9.43 -13.75 7.47
C ASP A 317 8.74 -12.37 7.42
N LEU A 318 7.68 -12.14 8.19
CA LEU A 318 7.08 -10.78 8.35
C LEU A 318 8.00 -9.81 9.12
N SER A 319 9.10 -10.33 9.68
CA SER A 319 10.14 -9.58 10.36
C SER A 319 11.49 -10.00 9.78
N GLY A 320 12.29 -9.03 9.36
CA GLY A 320 13.53 -9.29 8.66
C GLY A 320 13.29 -9.88 7.27
N ASN A 321 14.29 -10.58 6.76
CA ASN A 321 14.45 -10.98 5.38
C ASN A 321 14.35 -9.77 4.42
N LEU A 322 13.22 -9.50 3.80
CA LEU A 322 12.97 -8.28 3.03
C LEU A 322 11.97 -7.38 3.75
N LYS A 323 12.13 -6.06 3.58
CA LYS A 323 11.03 -5.16 3.90
C LYS A 323 9.98 -5.30 2.80
N GLU A 324 8.72 -5.39 3.19
CA GLU A 324 7.63 -5.69 2.28
C GLU A 324 6.80 -4.45 1.98
N TRP A 325 6.55 -4.17 0.69
CA TRP A 325 5.55 -3.18 0.30
C TRP A 325 4.19 -3.50 0.92
N ILE A 326 3.56 -2.49 1.52
CA ILE A 326 2.19 -2.56 2.00
C ILE A 326 1.33 -1.48 1.33
N ASP A 327 0.04 -1.74 1.23
CA ASP A 327 -0.94 -0.88 0.57
C ASP A 327 -1.34 0.30 1.46
N GLN A 328 -0.36 1.15 1.76
CA GLN A 328 -0.53 2.32 2.60
C GLN A 328 0.30 3.47 2.03
N LEU A 329 -0.38 4.41 1.38
CA LEU A 329 0.22 5.69 1.01
C LEU A 329 0.30 6.60 2.25
N ILE A 330 1.47 7.18 2.46
CA ILE A 330 1.72 8.22 3.45
C ILE A 330 2.19 9.48 2.73
N CYS A 331 1.59 10.60 3.12
CA CYS A 331 1.97 11.90 2.63
C CYS A 331 2.53 12.80 3.73
N GLU A 332 3.56 13.57 3.39
CA GLU A 332 4.07 14.64 4.23
C GLU A 332 3.13 15.86 4.24
N PRO A 333 3.35 16.80 5.18
CA PRO A 333 2.73 18.11 5.11
C PRO A 333 2.97 18.80 3.77
N GLU A 334 2.04 19.67 3.42
CA GLU A 334 2.00 20.40 2.15
C GLU A 334 3.31 21.18 1.90
N SER A 335 3.94 20.95 0.75
CA SER A 335 5.17 21.65 0.33
C SER A 335 5.05 22.13 -1.12
N GLU A 336 5.92 23.05 -1.54
CA GLU A 336 5.90 23.61 -2.91
C GLU A 336 6.10 22.55 -4.01
N ASN A 337 6.72 21.42 -3.66
CA ASN A 337 6.92 20.25 -4.53
C ASN A 337 6.27 19.01 -3.91
N ASP A 338 4.95 19.05 -3.69
CA ASP A 338 4.21 17.99 -3.01
C ASP A 338 4.18 16.67 -3.81
N PRO A 339 5.04 15.67 -3.50
CA PRO A 339 5.05 14.42 -4.23
C PRO A 339 3.82 13.57 -3.89
N CYS A 340 3.06 13.94 -2.84
CA CYS A 340 1.85 13.22 -2.42
C CYS A 340 0.81 13.19 -3.52
N LEU A 341 0.61 14.29 -4.25
CA LEU A 341 -0.43 14.35 -5.28
C LEU A 341 -0.13 13.34 -6.39
N GLU A 342 1.14 13.21 -6.79
CA GLU A 342 1.58 12.24 -7.77
C GLU A 342 1.38 10.81 -7.24
N GLN A 343 1.93 10.48 -6.08
CA GLN A 343 1.80 9.16 -5.45
C GLN A 343 0.34 8.76 -5.20
N CYS A 344 -0.50 9.73 -4.80
CA CYS A 344 -1.94 9.57 -4.65
C CYS A 344 -2.60 9.24 -5.99
N ARG A 345 -2.27 9.98 -7.05
CA ARG A 345 -2.81 9.73 -8.39
C ARG A 345 -2.47 8.33 -8.86
N LEU A 346 -1.30 7.79 -8.50
CA LEU A 346 -0.91 6.42 -8.82
C LEU A 346 -1.87 5.41 -8.19
N HIS A 347 -2.24 5.62 -6.93
CA HIS A 347 -2.99 4.62 -6.16
C HIS A 347 -4.51 4.79 -6.22
N PHE A 348 -5.02 6.03 -6.20
CA PHE A 348 -6.47 6.34 -6.18
C PHE A 348 -7.00 6.99 -7.48
N GLY A 349 -6.11 7.44 -8.37
CA GLY A 349 -6.47 8.18 -9.59
C GLY A 349 -6.71 9.68 -9.38
N ALA A 350 -6.64 10.44 -10.47
CA ALA A 350 -6.74 11.91 -10.45
C ALA A 350 -8.05 12.43 -9.82
N TRP A 351 -9.18 11.82 -10.16
CA TRP A 351 -10.49 12.23 -9.66
C TRP A 351 -10.60 12.16 -8.13
N TRP A 352 -9.86 11.26 -7.48
CA TRP A 352 -9.88 11.11 -6.03
C TRP A 352 -8.92 12.11 -5.37
N CYS A 353 -7.73 12.28 -5.94
CA CYS A 353 -6.64 13.05 -5.35
C CYS A 353 -6.74 14.57 -5.58
N GLU A 354 -7.50 15.00 -6.58
CA GLU A 354 -7.77 16.42 -6.82
C GLU A 354 -8.80 17.00 -5.85
N ASP A 355 -9.47 16.17 -5.04
CA ASP A 355 -10.27 16.65 -3.91
C ASP A 355 -9.33 16.98 -2.73
N PRO A 356 -9.17 18.26 -2.37
CA PRO A 356 -8.24 18.67 -1.31
C PRO A 356 -8.61 18.09 0.05
N ILE A 357 -9.89 17.76 0.30
CA ILE A 357 -10.32 17.14 1.56
C ILE A 357 -9.80 15.71 1.62
N ARG A 358 -9.87 14.96 0.52
CA ARG A 358 -9.38 13.58 0.45
C ARG A 358 -7.87 13.51 0.53
N LEU A 359 -7.18 14.38 -0.20
CA LEU A 359 -5.72 14.47 -0.13
C LEU A 359 -5.26 14.83 1.29
N ALA A 360 -5.94 15.77 1.97
CA ALA A 360 -5.65 16.12 3.36
C ALA A 360 -5.86 14.96 4.36
N LEU A 361 -6.67 13.94 4.03
CA LEU A 361 -6.80 12.74 4.87
C LEU A 361 -5.57 11.83 4.80
N LEU A 362 -4.78 11.90 3.72
CA LEU A 362 -3.52 11.15 3.56
C LEU A 362 -2.33 11.84 4.22
N ARG A 363 -2.43 13.16 4.45
CA ARG A 363 -1.34 13.94 5.03
C ARG A 363 -1.17 13.60 6.51
N SER A 364 0.02 13.13 6.84
CA SER A 364 0.47 12.99 8.22
C SER A 364 0.93 14.36 8.77
N HIS A 365 0.82 14.56 10.08
CA HIS A 365 1.27 15.80 10.73
C HIS A 365 2.78 15.82 11.01
N ALA A 366 3.45 14.69 10.84
CA ALA A 366 4.88 14.53 11.09
C ALA A 366 5.60 14.29 9.76
N PRO A 367 6.79 14.87 9.53
CA PRO A 367 7.61 14.56 8.37
C PRO A 367 8.17 13.15 8.55
N ILE A 368 7.44 12.17 8.03
CA ILE A 368 7.82 10.75 8.08
C ILE A 368 8.34 10.24 6.74
N GLY A 369 8.39 11.08 5.70
CA GLY A 369 8.66 10.74 4.31
C GLY A 369 7.39 10.67 3.46
N VAL A 370 7.56 10.70 2.14
CA VAL A 370 6.47 10.61 1.15
C VAL A 370 6.58 9.29 0.40
N GLY A 371 5.44 8.62 0.25
CA GLY A 371 5.31 7.42 -0.58
C GLY A 371 4.59 6.28 0.11
N PHE A 372 4.77 5.07 -0.40
CA PHE A 372 4.14 3.87 0.11
C PHE A 372 4.98 3.28 1.26
N ASP A 373 4.31 2.85 2.32
CA ASP A 373 5.00 2.21 3.45
C ASP A 373 5.59 0.86 3.01
N GLN A 374 6.80 0.59 3.50
CA GLN A 374 7.39 -0.74 3.57
C GLN A 374 7.46 -1.17 5.03
N ALA A 375 7.15 -2.43 5.34
CA ALA A 375 7.08 -2.94 6.71
C ALA A 375 8.02 -4.15 6.92
N GLY A 376 8.26 -4.51 8.19
CA GLY A 376 8.94 -5.77 8.55
C GLY A 376 10.47 -5.71 8.65
N GLY A 377 11.12 -4.72 8.04
CA GLY A 377 12.59 -4.58 8.06
C GLY A 377 13.30 -5.61 7.19
N PHE A 378 14.64 -5.63 7.19
CA PHE A 378 15.40 -6.43 6.22
C PHE A 378 16.72 -6.99 6.79
N PHE A 379 17.42 -7.83 6.00
CA PHE A 379 18.54 -8.68 6.39
C PHE A 379 19.87 -8.02 6.80
N GLU A 380 20.03 -6.69 6.74
CA GLU A 380 21.31 -6.00 6.99
C GLU A 380 21.51 -5.54 8.46
N MET A 381 22.74 -5.20 8.87
CA MET A 381 23.12 -4.96 10.29
C MET A 381 22.32 -3.87 11.04
N ASN A 382 21.69 -2.92 10.34
CA ASN A 382 20.77 -1.93 10.94
C ASN A 382 19.36 -2.48 11.17
N GLY A 383 19.09 -3.69 10.67
CA GLY A 383 17.85 -4.43 10.74
C GLY A 383 17.28 -4.51 12.15
N SER A 384 18.04 -4.58 13.25
CA SER A 384 17.42 -4.68 14.60
C SER A 384 16.46 -3.54 14.93
N ARG A 385 16.72 -2.32 14.43
CA ARG A 385 15.84 -1.17 14.67
C ARG A 385 14.60 -1.20 13.79
N TYR A 386 14.67 -1.90 12.65
CA TYR A 386 13.66 -1.92 11.60
C TYR A 386 12.98 -3.29 11.43
N ALA A 387 13.50 -4.36 12.03
CA ALA A 387 12.98 -5.72 11.96
C ALA A 387 11.85 -5.93 12.97
N ALA A 388 11.27 -4.87 13.49
CA ALA A 388 10.04 -4.97 14.26
C ALA A 388 8.87 -4.95 13.27
N CYS A 389 7.86 -5.78 13.53
CA CYS A 389 6.59 -5.72 12.82
C CYS A 389 6.04 -4.29 12.69
N THR A 390 6.26 -3.46 13.71
CA THR A 390 5.79 -2.07 13.79
C THR A 390 6.64 -1.07 13.04
N ALA A 391 7.84 -1.46 12.59
CA ALA A 391 8.70 -0.56 11.84
C ALA A 391 8.15 -0.43 10.42
N THR A 392 7.87 0.82 10.05
CA THR A 392 7.51 1.18 8.68
C THR A 392 8.45 2.27 8.19
N GLU A 393 8.71 2.25 6.89
CA GLU A 393 9.52 3.27 6.20
C GLU A 393 8.81 3.61 4.89
N PRO A 394 8.34 4.85 4.70
CA PRO A 394 7.75 5.24 3.42
C PRO A 394 8.85 5.39 2.36
N GLN A 395 8.54 4.92 1.15
CA GLN A 395 9.38 5.07 -0.03
C GLN A 395 8.52 5.45 -1.24
N VAL A 396 9.08 6.23 -2.16
CA VAL A 396 8.42 6.55 -3.43
C VAL A 396 8.13 5.28 -4.24
N ALA A 397 7.02 5.25 -4.99
CA ALA A 397 6.53 4.03 -5.63
C ALA A 397 7.52 3.36 -6.59
N ASP A 398 8.43 4.13 -7.20
CA ASP A 398 9.44 3.71 -8.18
C ASP A 398 10.75 3.21 -7.54
N ASP A 399 10.88 3.24 -6.20
CA ASP A 399 12.10 2.83 -5.50
C ASP A 399 12.23 1.29 -5.41
N ALA A 400 12.97 0.71 -6.34
CA ALA A 400 13.34 -0.70 -6.36
C ALA A 400 14.67 -0.95 -5.63
N ARG A 401 14.64 -1.54 -4.43
CA ARG A 401 15.85 -1.84 -3.63
C ARG A 401 16.15 -3.33 -3.50
N PRO A 402 17.44 -3.72 -3.33
CA PRO A 402 17.85 -5.11 -3.03
C PRO A 402 17.28 -5.68 -1.72
N SER A 403 16.73 -4.82 -0.86
CA SER A 403 16.14 -5.19 0.42
C SER A 403 14.62 -5.10 0.44
N THR A 404 13.99 -4.69 -0.66
CA THR A 404 12.53 -4.52 -0.77
C THR A 404 11.93 -5.66 -1.55
N GLY A 405 10.98 -6.36 -0.93
CA GLY A 405 10.11 -7.35 -1.54
C GLY A 405 8.64 -7.00 -1.29
N PHE A 406 7.78 -8.01 -1.29
CA PHE A 406 6.34 -7.83 -1.08
C PHE A 406 5.65 -9.14 -0.74
N ARG A 407 4.36 -9.04 -0.43
CA ARG A 407 3.47 -10.17 -0.16
C ARG A 407 2.04 -9.79 -0.48
N CYS A 408 1.26 -10.78 -0.90
CA CYS A 408 -0.13 -10.55 -1.20
C CYS A 408 -1.06 -10.94 -0.04
N CYS A 409 -2.13 -10.16 0.07
CA CYS A 409 -3.29 -10.39 0.91
C CYS A 409 -4.55 -10.45 0.04
N LYS A 410 -5.60 -11.03 0.59
CA LYS A 410 -6.90 -11.12 -0.04
C LYS A 410 -7.96 -10.93 1.03
N SER A 411 -8.89 -10.01 0.82
CA SER A 411 -10.03 -9.85 1.73
C SER A 411 -10.82 -11.16 1.76
N ALA A 412 -11.32 -11.58 2.94
CA ALA A 412 -12.21 -12.73 2.95
C ALA A 412 -13.41 -12.44 2.04
N PRO A 413 -13.93 -13.45 1.32
CA PRO A 413 -15.19 -13.26 0.62
C PRO A 413 -16.18 -12.80 1.68
N LYS A 414 -16.89 -11.69 1.42
CA LYS A 414 -17.99 -11.29 2.29
C LYS A 414 -18.87 -12.53 2.37
N ALA A 415 -18.92 -13.16 3.54
CA ALA A 415 -19.83 -14.28 3.78
C ALA A 415 -21.14 -13.81 3.20
N GLU A 416 -21.61 -14.49 2.16
CA GLU A 416 -22.74 -14.06 1.33
C GLU A 416 -23.85 -13.77 2.33
N GLU A 417 -23.94 -12.50 2.73
CA GLU A 417 -24.66 -12.10 3.92
C GLU A 417 -26.05 -12.18 3.39
N THR A 418 -26.67 -13.37 3.54
CA THR A 418 -27.87 -13.81 2.83
C THR A 418 -28.75 -12.60 2.78
N GLN A 419 -28.68 -11.88 1.66
CA GLN A 419 -29.26 -10.54 1.65
C GLN A 419 -30.72 -10.88 1.88
N PRO A 420 -31.33 -10.40 2.98
CA PRO A 420 -32.71 -10.73 3.26
C PRO A 420 -33.43 -10.46 1.95
N PRO A 421 -34.11 -11.47 1.38
CA PRO A 421 -34.38 -11.56 -0.04
C PRO A 421 -34.85 -10.20 -0.51
N VAL A 422 -34.16 -9.63 -1.50
CA VAL A 422 -34.51 -8.34 -2.12
C VAL A 422 -35.85 -8.54 -2.83
N THR A 423 -36.91 -8.68 -2.04
CA THR A 423 -38.26 -8.91 -2.50
C THR A 423 -39.11 -7.69 -2.27
N GLN A 424 -38.69 -6.73 -1.45
CA GLN A 424 -39.22 -5.37 -1.46
C GLN A 424 -38.10 -4.41 -1.08
N LEU A 425 -37.65 -3.59 -2.04
CA LEU A 425 -37.09 -2.28 -1.71
C LEU A 425 -38.06 -1.62 -0.71
N PRO A 426 -37.58 -0.92 0.33
CA PRO A 426 -38.45 -0.24 1.27
C PRO A 426 -39.48 0.57 0.48
N SER A 427 -40.75 0.48 0.88
CA SER A 427 -41.91 1.20 0.31
C SER A 427 -41.75 2.74 0.25
N ASP A 428 -40.58 3.23 0.63
CA ASP A 428 -40.25 4.61 0.89
C ASP A 428 -39.53 5.25 -0.32
N CYS A 429 -39.12 4.46 -1.32
CA CYS A 429 -38.70 4.93 -2.65
C CYS A 429 -39.75 4.61 -3.73
N THR A 430 -41.02 4.92 -3.47
CA THR A 430 -42.11 4.68 -4.42
C THR A 430 -42.06 5.57 -5.67
N GLU A 431 -41.28 6.64 -5.64
CA GLU A 431 -41.14 7.56 -6.77
C GLU A 431 -39.80 7.32 -7.48
N SER A 432 -39.83 6.36 -8.40
CA SER A 432 -38.79 6.06 -9.40
C SER A 432 -37.50 5.37 -8.91
N LEU A 433 -37.24 4.19 -9.50
CA LEU A 433 -35.93 3.50 -9.46
C LEU A 433 -34.81 4.30 -10.15
N ASP A 434 -35.16 5.32 -10.93
CA ASP A 434 -34.21 6.15 -11.67
C ASP A 434 -33.68 7.33 -10.85
N ASP A 435 -34.05 7.47 -9.57
CA ASP A 435 -33.50 8.55 -8.74
C ASP A 435 -32.12 8.18 -8.18
N PRO A 436 -31.04 8.85 -8.63
CA PRO A 436 -29.67 8.56 -8.19
C PRO A 436 -29.47 8.74 -6.68
N LEU A 437 -30.25 9.61 -6.04
CA LEU A 437 -30.20 9.83 -4.60
C LEU A 437 -30.80 8.67 -3.82
N CYS A 438 -31.87 8.03 -4.33
CA CYS A 438 -32.41 6.82 -3.70
C CYS A 438 -31.38 5.69 -3.75
N THR A 439 -30.76 5.47 -4.91
CA THR A 439 -29.70 4.46 -5.07
C THR A 439 -28.53 4.74 -4.15
N TRP A 440 -28.07 6.00 -4.08
CA TRP A 440 -26.97 6.39 -3.22
C TRP A 440 -27.28 6.18 -1.73
N CYS A 441 -28.43 6.65 -1.24
CA CYS A 441 -28.83 6.46 0.17
C CYS A 441 -29.09 4.98 0.51
N ALA A 442 -29.56 4.16 -0.44
CA ALA A 442 -29.73 2.73 -0.23
C ALA A 442 -28.40 2.02 0.02
N LEU A 443 -27.34 2.46 -0.67
CA LEU A 443 -25.96 1.96 -0.55
C LEU A 443 -25.25 2.46 0.71
N HIS A 444 -25.47 3.71 1.12
CA HIS A 444 -24.62 4.37 2.13
C HIS A 444 -25.30 4.66 3.48
N ALA A 445 -26.62 4.51 3.59
CA ALA A 445 -27.34 4.68 4.85
C ALA A 445 -27.91 3.33 5.37
N PRO A 446 -27.82 3.06 6.70
CA PRO A 446 -28.46 1.90 7.31
C PRO A 446 -29.96 1.87 6.98
N PRO A 447 -30.59 0.68 6.89
CA PRO A 447 -32.00 0.55 6.50
C PRO A 447 -32.96 1.49 7.24
N GLY A 448 -32.78 1.68 8.55
CA GLY A 448 -33.62 2.56 9.38
C GLY A 448 -33.41 4.07 9.20
N LEU A 449 -32.38 4.49 8.45
CA LEU A 449 -32.01 5.90 8.27
C LEU A 449 -32.06 6.36 6.81
N ARG A 450 -32.48 5.51 5.87
CA ARG A 450 -32.54 5.85 4.44
C ARG A 450 -33.49 7.01 4.15
N GLN A 451 -34.65 7.07 4.82
CA GLN A 451 -35.57 8.22 4.70
C GLN A 451 -34.97 9.51 5.26
N ALA A 452 -34.18 9.43 6.34
CA ALA A 452 -33.46 10.58 6.88
C ALA A 452 -32.35 11.04 5.90
N CYS A 453 -31.64 10.10 5.25
CA CYS A 453 -30.69 10.39 4.18
C CYS A 453 -31.35 11.05 2.96
N LEU A 454 -32.50 10.53 2.51
CA LEU A 454 -33.22 11.11 1.39
C LEU A 454 -33.79 12.49 1.72
N SER A 455 -34.34 12.65 2.92
CA SER A 455 -34.83 13.94 3.43
C SER A 455 -33.68 14.95 3.57
N CYS A 456 -32.48 14.49 3.93
CA CYS A 456 -31.27 15.30 3.96
C CYS A 456 -31.01 15.94 2.59
N TYR A 457 -31.03 15.16 1.50
CA TYR A 457 -30.73 15.64 0.15
C TYR A 457 -31.91 16.29 -0.58
N ARG A 458 -33.15 15.98 -0.20
CA ARG A 458 -34.38 16.47 -0.87
C ARG A 458 -35.12 17.55 -0.09
N GLY A 459 -34.63 17.95 1.09
CA GLY A 459 -35.28 18.92 1.96
C GLY A 459 -35.75 20.17 1.23
N PRO A 460 -36.95 20.70 1.55
CA PRO A 460 -37.61 21.78 0.81
C PRO A 460 -36.78 23.06 0.72
N ASP A 461 -35.82 23.24 1.63
CA ASP A 461 -34.98 24.42 1.73
C ASP A 461 -33.74 24.42 0.84
N LEU A 462 -33.42 23.34 0.13
CA LEU A 462 -32.21 23.24 -0.70
C LEU A 462 -32.34 23.88 -2.09
N LYS A 463 -33.57 24.23 -2.52
CA LYS A 463 -33.83 24.76 -3.87
C LYS A 463 -33.58 26.27 -4.01
N GLY A 464 -33.21 26.96 -2.93
CA GLY A 464 -32.82 28.39 -2.94
C GLY A 464 -31.46 28.60 -2.28
N ASP A 465 -30.55 29.26 -3.01
CA ASP A 465 -29.27 29.80 -2.56
C ASP A 465 -28.21 28.80 -2.05
N ASN A 466 -27.49 28.12 -2.96
CA ASN A 466 -26.17 27.49 -2.72
C ASN A 466 -26.00 26.60 -1.47
N LYS A 467 -27.10 26.08 -0.90
CA LYS A 467 -27.04 25.25 0.31
C LYS A 467 -26.45 23.88 -0.04
N LYS A 468 -25.33 23.54 0.60
CA LYS A 468 -24.70 22.23 0.48
C LYS A 468 -25.03 21.42 1.74
N VAL A 469 -25.56 20.22 1.57
CA VAL A 469 -25.77 19.25 2.65
C VAL A 469 -24.93 18.01 2.39
N ARG A 470 -24.54 17.32 3.46
CA ARG A 470 -23.81 16.06 3.38
C ARG A 470 -24.32 15.08 4.42
N TRP A 471 -24.49 13.83 4.02
CA TRP A 471 -24.76 12.72 4.93
C TRP A 471 -23.43 12.12 5.42
N ILE A 472 -23.13 12.19 6.71
CA ILE A 472 -21.91 11.62 7.32
C ILE A 472 -22.29 10.94 8.62
N GLY A 473 -21.80 9.73 8.85
CA GLY A 473 -21.89 9.09 10.16
C GLY A 473 -23.32 8.96 10.68
N ASN A 474 -24.28 8.70 9.79
CA ASN A 474 -25.71 8.60 10.06
C ASN A 474 -26.44 9.91 10.38
N GLU A 475 -25.82 11.06 10.14
CA GLU A 475 -26.40 12.39 10.37
C GLU A 475 -26.36 13.26 9.11
N CYS A 476 -27.34 14.17 9.00
CA CYS A 476 -27.39 15.19 7.95
C CYS A 476 -26.74 16.48 8.42
N ILE A 477 -25.68 16.90 7.72
CA ILE A 477 -24.84 18.05 8.07
C ILE A 477 -25.02 19.17 7.03
N CYS A 478 -25.38 20.37 7.50
CA CYS A 478 -25.40 21.58 6.68
C CYS A 478 -23.98 22.17 6.52
N VAL A 479 -23.54 22.34 5.29
CA VAL A 479 -22.26 22.98 4.94
C VAL A 479 -22.54 24.45 4.59
N ASN A 480 -22.08 25.37 5.46
CA ASN A 480 -22.13 26.86 5.43
C ASN A 480 -23.24 27.56 6.25
N GLY A 481 -22.83 28.20 7.36
CA GLY A 481 -23.15 29.60 7.69
C GLY A 481 -24.57 30.02 8.13
N TYR A 482 -25.58 29.15 8.23
CA TYR A 482 -26.95 29.58 8.51
C TYR A 482 -27.67 28.83 9.63
N ALA A 483 -28.74 29.43 10.15
CA ALA A 483 -29.58 28.89 11.22
C ALA A 483 -30.33 27.63 10.75
N PRO A 484 -30.42 26.57 11.58
CA PRO A 484 -31.10 25.35 11.20
C PRO A 484 -32.59 25.63 10.99
N ALA A 485 -33.07 25.36 9.77
CA ALA A 485 -34.46 24.99 9.56
C ALA A 485 -34.60 23.48 9.82
N ASP A 486 -35.80 23.04 10.19
CA ASP A 486 -36.09 21.71 10.74
C ASP A 486 -35.44 20.56 9.94
N GLY A 487 -34.58 19.78 10.59
CA GLY A 487 -34.12 18.47 10.10
C GLY A 487 -32.62 18.29 9.83
N CYS A 488 -31.81 19.34 9.88
CA CYS A 488 -30.34 19.23 9.78
C CYS A 488 -29.65 19.61 11.08
N VAL A 489 -28.63 18.84 11.47
CA VAL A 489 -27.75 19.24 12.57
C VAL A 489 -26.83 20.31 12.02
N ARG A 490 -26.89 21.52 12.59
CA ARG A 490 -25.93 22.58 12.31
C ARG A 490 -24.55 22.02 12.66
N SER A 491 -23.51 22.31 11.90
CA SER A 491 -22.14 21.87 12.27
C SER A 491 -21.64 22.66 13.49
N GLU A 492 -22.30 22.50 14.63
CA GLU A 492 -22.03 23.16 15.92
C GLU A 492 -20.91 22.46 16.70
N ALA A 493 -20.21 21.51 16.08
CA ALA A 493 -19.01 20.90 16.65
C ALA A 493 -17.79 21.85 16.75
N PHE A 494 -17.94 23.15 16.44
CA PHE A 494 -16.90 24.14 16.65
C PHE A 494 -17.47 25.38 17.33
N THR A 495 -17.48 25.36 18.67
CA THR A 495 -17.75 26.53 19.48
C THR A 495 -16.75 27.65 19.16
N THR A 496 -17.29 28.86 19.10
CA THR A 496 -16.79 30.16 18.62
C THR A 496 -15.49 30.69 19.22
N TYR A 497 -14.75 29.92 20.01
CA TYR A 497 -13.56 30.39 20.71
C TYR A 497 -12.23 29.95 20.08
N CYS A 498 -12.17 28.83 19.34
CA CYS A 498 -10.93 28.31 18.74
C CYS A 498 -11.16 27.51 17.45
N ALA A 499 -11.83 28.13 16.48
CA ALA A 499 -12.44 27.45 15.34
C ALA A 499 -11.54 26.58 14.43
N PRO A 500 -10.23 26.78 14.25
CA PRO A 500 -9.45 25.85 13.41
C PRO A 500 -8.96 24.59 14.14
N PHE A 501 -9.09 24.50 15.47
CA PHE A 501 -8.53 23.39 16.23
C PHE A 501 -9.62 22.43 16.71
N ARG A 502 -9.46 21.14 16.40
CA ARG A 502 -10.43 20.06 16.71
C ARG A 502 -10.70 19.83 18.20
N SER A 503 -10.03 20.54 19.12
CA SER A 503 -10.32 20.51 20.56
C SER A 503 -9.97 21.82 21.27
N GLN A 504 -10.64 22.12 22.39
CA GLN A 504 -10.34 23.27 23.26
C GLN A 504 -8.95 23.18 23.94
N ASN A 505 -8.33 21.99 23.97
CA ASN A 505 -7.03 21.75 24.60
C ASN A 505 -5.85 21.86 23.60
N HIS A 506 -6.07 22.49 22.45
CA HIS A 506 -5.00 22.73 21.50
C HIS A 506 -4.09 23.85 22.01
N GLY A 507 -2.77 23.64 22.07
CA GLY A 507 -1.85 24.54 22.79
C GLY A 507 -1.85 26.01 22.33
N GLU A 508 -2.19 26.27 21.06
CA GLU A 508 -2.36 27.63 20.51
C GLU A 508 -3.64 28.33 21.03
N CYS A 509 -4.73 27.56 21.20
CA CYS A 509 -6.00 28.01 21.76
C CYS A 509 -5.86 28.35 23.25
N GLU A 510 -5.22 27.46 24.02
CA GLU A 510 -4.89 27.70 25.43
C GLU A 510 -4.06 28.98 25.58
N ARG A 511 -3.03 29.19 24.74
CA ARG A 511 -2.20 30.40 24.80
C ARG A 511 -2.94 31.71 24.51
N CYS A 512 -3.81 31.78 23.48
CA CYS A 512 -4.58 33.01 23.19
C CYS A 512 -5.59 33.30 24.32
N GLN A 513 -6.20 32.27 24.94
CA GLN A 513 -7.08 32.45 26.10
C GLN A 513 -6.31 32.87 27.37
N GLU A 514 -5.14 32.29 27.62
CA GLU A 514 -4.30 32.60 28.78
C GLU A 514 -3.77 34.04 28.74
N HIS A 515 -3.35 34.52 27.57
CA HIS A 515 -2.74 35.85 27.42
C HIS A 515 -3.74 36.99 27.18
N CYS A 516 -4.87 36.73 26.52
CA CYS A 516 -5.84 37.77 26.15
C CYS A 516 -7.12 37.73 26.99
N GLY A 517 -7.30 36.69 27.81
CA GLY A 517 -8.44 36.50 28.69
C GLY A 517 -9.65 35.83 28.04
N PRO A 518 -10.60 35.36 28.86
CA PRO A 518 -11.81 34.69 28.41
C PRO A 518 -12.69 35.63 27.58
N GLY A 519 -13.21 35.14 26.45
CA GLY A 519 -14.04 35.93 25.53
C GLY A 519 -13.33 36.41 24.25
N THR A 520 -12.08 36.03 24.05
CA THR A 520 -11.28 36.35 22.86
C THR A 520 -11.58 35.40 21.69
N THR A 521 -11.55 35.91 20.46
CA THR A 521 -11.92 35.15 19.24
C THR A 521 -10.78 35.14 18.22
N TRP A 522 -10.52 33.97 17.61
CA TRP A 522 -9.51 33.78 16.57
C TRP A 522 -10.20 33.68 15.20
N THR A 523 -9.78 34.49 14.23
CA THR A 523 -10.61 34.69 13.02
C THR A 523 -10.42 33.69 11.88
N ASP A 524 -9.28 32.99 11.79
CA ASP A 524 -9.06 31.76 10.97
C ASP A 524 -7.58 31.35 11.03
N ALA A 525 -7.23 30.18 10.49
CA ALA A 525 -5.86 29.67 10.50
C ALA A 525 -4.87 30.51 9.65
N ASP A 526 -5.36 31.24 8.64
CA ASP A 526 -4.51 31.92 7.66
C ASP A 526 -4.15 33.36 8.08
N SER A 527 -4.97 34.01 8.92
CA SER A 527 -4.75 35.40 9.32
C SER A 527 -3.93 35.58 10.60
N GLY A 528 -3.88 34.59 11.49
CA GLY A 528 -3.07 34.63 12.71
C GLY A 528 -3.47 35.71 13.74
N VAL A 529 -4.71 36.22 13.70
CA VAL A 529 -5.14 37.37 14.53
C VAL A 529 -6.07 36.95 15.68
N CYS A 530 -5.62 37.15 16.92
CA CYS A 530 -6.43 37.06 18.15
C CYS A 530 -7.15 38.42 18.37
N ARG A 531 -8.47 38.41 18.59
CA ARG A 531 -9.31 39.59 18.83
C ARG A 531 -9.89 39.57 20.25
N ASN A 532 -9.93 40.72 20.91
CA ASN A 532 -10.55 40.83 22.23
C ASN A 532 -12.09 40.73 22.17
N SER A 533 -12.74 40.68 23.33
CA SER A 533 -14.20 40.64 23.46
C SER A 533 -14.96 41.84 22.86
N LYS A 534 -14.24 42.89 22.44
CA LYS A 534 -14.77 44.07 21.72
C LYS A 534 -14.55 43.99 20.20
N GLY A 535 -14.03 42.87 19.69
CA GLY A 535 -13.77 42.63 18.26
C GLY A 535 -12.54 43.36 17.70
N GLN A 536 -11.71 43.96 18.56
CA GLN A 536 -10.52 44.70 18.14
C GLN A 536 -9.36 43.74 17.88
N SER A 537 -8.67 43.93 16.75
CA SER A 537 -7.47 43.19 16.38
C SER A 537 -6.31 43.54 17.29
N ILE A 538 -5.76 42.54 17.99
CA ILE A 538 -4.53 42.69 18.76
C ILE A 538 -3.41 42.19 17.85
N LYS A 539 -2.87 43.06 17.00
CA LYS A 539 -1.77 42.66 16.09
C LYS A 539 -0.45 42.66 16.87
N SER A 540 0.22 41.52 16.85
CA SER A 540 1.49 41.19 17.52
C SER A 540 1.41 41.08 19.05
N TRP A 541 2.12 40.07 19.56
CA TRP A 541 2.21 39.68 20.96
C TRP A 541 2.76 40.77 21.90
N ASP A 542 3.31 41.86 21.35
CA ASP A 542 4.01 42.91 22.10
C ASP A 542 3.09 43.88 22.86
N ASN A 543 1.77 43.86 22.63
CA ASN A 543 0.83 44.81 23.24
C ASN A 543 -0.11 44.20 24.30
N CYS A 544 0.05 42.92 24.65
CA CYS A 544 -0.65 42.32 25.78
C CYS A 544 0.15 42.60 27.06
N GLN A 545 -0.09 43.73 27.72
CA GLN A 545 0.45 43.91 29.08
C GLN A 545 -0.34 43.02 30.05
N PRO A 546 0.33 42.15 30.83
CA PRO A 546 -0.31 41.39 31.88
C PRO A 546 -0.80 42.34 32.97
N CYS A 547 -1.89 41.98 33.66
CA CYS A 547 -2.29 42.63 34.90
C CYS A 547 -1.14 42.47 35.93
N GLU A 548 -0.25 43.47 36.03
CA GLU A 548 0.66 43.60 37.17
C GLU A 548 -0.16 44.04 38.39
N GLY A 549 -0.35 43.14 39.35
CA GLY A 549 -0.95 43.50 40.62
C GLY A 549 -1.38 42.31 41.46
N ILE A 550 -0.56 41.98 42.45
CA ILE A 550 -0.82 41.01 43.52
C ILE A 550 -2.13 41.38 44.24
N CYS A 551 -3.17 40.55 44.13
CA CYS A 551 -4.32 40.62 45.03
C CYS A 551 -3.99 39.87 46.32
N ILE A 552 -3.38 40.56 47.29
CA ILE A 552 -3.40 40.12 48.69
C ILE A 552 -4.80 40.44 49.22
N TRP A 553 -5.54 39.40 49.59
CA TRP A 553 -6.77 39.55 50.37
C TRP A 553 -6.41 40.09 51.76
N GLN A 554 -6.84 41.32 52.08
CA GLN A 554 -6.98 41.79 53.45
C GLN A 554 -8.46 41.92 53.78
N ALA A 555 -8.83 41.32 54.90
CA ALA A 555 -10.16 41.37 55.49
C ALA A 555 -10.47 42.80 56.00
N GLY A 556 -11.70 43.26 55.77
CA GLY A 556 -12.27 44.42 56.46
C GLY A 556 -13.05 45.35 55.56
N ASP A 557 -14.36 45.32 55.78
CA ASP A 557 -15.33 46.43 55.64
C ASP A 557 -16.22 46.50 54.39
N ASP A 558 -17.40 45.92 54.65
CA ASP A 558 -18.78 46.36 54.41
C ASP A 558 -19.37 46.39 52.99
N PRO A 559 -20.53 45.72 52.78
CA PRO A 559 -21.13 45.52 51.48
C PRO A 559 -22.18 46.61 51.18
N ASN A 560 -22.14 47.09 49.95
CA ASN A 560 -23.36 47.45 49.22
C ASN A 560 -23.29 46.82 47.83
#